data_AF-A0A970KKV3-F1
#
_entry.id   AF-A0A970KKV3-F1
#
_cell.length_a   1.000
_cell.length_b   1.000
_cell.length_c   1.000
_cell.angle_alpha   90.00
_cell.angle_beta   90.00
_cell.angle_gamma   90.00
#
_symmetry.space_group_name_H-M   'P 1'
#
loop_
_entity.id
_entity.type
_entity.pdbx_description
1 polymer ?
#
loop_
_entity_poly.entity_id
_entity_poly.type
_entity_poly.pdbx_seq_one_letter_code
_entity_poly.pdbx_strand_id
1 'polypeptide(L)'
;MDEKGVWRLSPFYDFTFAHGPNGWQPLSVAGEGEHPGAADLLRLADDVSLRRADAVAVLDRVKSVRDEWRGRLRKLGVGLPPD
;
A
#
# COMPACT_ATOMS: atom_id res chain seq x y z
N MET A 1 -5.88 -2.79 23.19
CA MET A 1 -6.86 -2.05 24.00
C MET A 1 -6.08 -1.42 25.15
N ASP A 2 -6.29 -0.14 25.44
CA ASP A 2 -5.63 0.51 26.60
C ASP A 2 -6.33 0.15 27.91
N GLU A 3 -5.76 0.62 29.04
CA GLU A 3 -6.32 0.41 30.39
C GLU A 3 -7.74 0.96 30.55
N LYS A 4 -8.18 1.85 29.65
CA LYS A 4 -9.51 2.46 29.64
C LYS A 4 -10.48 1.75 28.69
N GLY A 5 -10.07 0.65 28.06
CA GLY A 5 -10.92 -0.10 27.14
C GLY A 5 -10.91 0.42 25.70
N VAL A 6 -10.08 1.42 25.36
CA VAL A 6 -10.04 2.00 24.02
C VAL A 6 -9.23 1.11 23.08
N TRP A 7 -9.85 0.69 21.98
CA TRP A 7 -9.18 -0.05 20.92
C TRP A 7 -8.43 0.89 19.97
N ARG A 8 -7.24 0.44 19.55
CA ARG A 8 -6.42 1.06 18.51
C ARG A 8 -5.77 -0.05 17.69
N LEU A 9 -5.57 0.20 16.41
CA LEU A 9 -4.77 -0.67 15.57
C LEU A 9 -3.35 -0.78 16.13
N SER A 10 -2.82 -2.00 16.17
CA SER A 10 -1.39 -2.20 16.39
C SER A 10 -0.60 -1.66 15.20
N PRO A 11 0.71 -1.37 15.36
CA PRO A 11 1.58 -1.17 14.23
C PRO A 11 1.52 -2.36 13.26
N PHE A 12 1.85 -2.13 11.99
CA PHE A 12 2.02 -3.21 11.03
C PHE A 12 3.19 -4.11 11.45
N TYR A 13 2.98 -5.41 11.32
CA TYR A 13 3.96 -6.46 11.59
C TYR A 13 3.97 -7.45 10.40
N ASP A 14 4.97 -8.32 10.37
CA ASP A 14 5.15 -9.32 9.29
C ASP A 14 5.14 -8.73 7.87
N PHE A 15 5.79 -7.57 7.71
CA PHE A 15 5.88 -6.91 6.41
C PHE A 15 7.00 -7.53 5.57
N THR A 16 6.66 -8.59 4.85
CA THR A 16 7.55 -9.31 3.94
C THR A 16 6.95 -9.42 2.54
N PHE A 17 7.81 -9.61 1.54
CA PHE A 17 7.35 -9.89 0.19
C PHE A 17 6.77 -11.30 0.14
N ALA A 18 5.53 -11.44 -0.31
CA ALA A 18 4.81 -12.71 -0.34
C ALA A 18 4.14 -12.93 -1.70
N HIS A 19 4.22 -14.15 -2.20
CA HIS A 19 3.44 -14.62 -3.33
C HIS A 19 2.17 -15.28 -2.81
N GLY A 20 1.00 -14.72 -3.13
CA GLY A 20 -0.27 -15.39 -2.89
C GLY A 20 -0.55 -16.49 -3.92
N PRO A 21 -1.69 -17.19 -3.80
CA PRO A 21 -2.16 -18.12 -4.81
C PRO A 21 -2.19 -17.46 -6.19
N ASN A 22 -1.76 -18.18 -7.23
CA ASN A 22 -1.63 -17.67 -8.60
C ASN A 22 -0.62 -16.50 -8.78
N GLY A 23 0.23 -16.23 -7.78
CA GLY A 23 1.20 -15.12 -7.82
C GLY A 23 0.60 -13.76 -7.45
N TRP A 24 -0.65 -13.72 -7.00
CA TRP A 24 -1.40 -12.51 -6.68
C TRP A 24 -1.14 -12.04 -5.24
N GLN A 25 -1.57 -10.82 -4.92
CA GLN A 25 -1.60 -10.36 -3.54
C GLN A 25 -2.68 -11.10 -2.72
N PRO A 26 -2.51 -11.27 -1.38
CA PRO A 26 -3.44 -12.04 -0.55
C PRO A 26 -4.85 -11.43 -0.41
N LEU A 27 -4.97 -10.12 -0.59
CA LEU A 27 -6.22 -9.37 -0.46
C LEU A 27 -6.45 -8.58 -1.74
N SER A 28 -7.62 -8.75 -2.36
CA SER A 28 -7.99 -7.98 -3.54
C SER A 28 -8.28 -6.52 -3.20
N VAL A 29 -8.03 -5.63 -4.15
CA VAL A 29 -8.36 -4.21 -4.05
C VAL A 29 -9.63 -3.99 -4.83
N ALA A 30 -10.74 -3.85 -4.10
CA ALA A 30 -12.07 -3.68 -4.68
C ALA A 30 -12.41 -4.80 -5.70
N GLY A 31 -11.94 -6.02 -5.47
CA GLY A 31 -12.16 -7.18 -6.36
C GLY A 31 -11.07 -7.44 -7.39
N GLU A 32 -10.10 -6.54 -7.58
CA GLU A 32 -8.92 -6.78 -8.43
C GLU A 32 -7.79 -7.45 -7.62
N GLY A 33 -7.30 -8.60 -8.09
CA GLY A 33 -6.34 -9.44 -7.38
C GLY A 33 -4.96 -9.57 -8.04
N GLU A 34 -4.89 -9.44 -9.35
CA GLU A 34 -3.68 -9.70 -10.15
C GLU A 34 -2.79 -8.46 -10.20
N HIS A 35 -3.36 -7.32 -10.64
CA HIS A 35 -2.62 -6.08 -10.89
C HIS A 35 -3.39 -4.84 -10.42
N PRO A 36 -3.63 -4.68 -9.11
CA PRO A 36 -4.36 -3.53 -8.56
C PRO A 36 -3.69 -2.20 -8.94
N GLY A 37 -4.47 -1.26 -9.46
CA GLY A 37 -4.02 0.06 -9.85
C GLY A 37 -4.45 1.19 -8.91
N ALA A 38 -4.01 2.41 -9.22
CA ALA A 38 -4.47 3.61 -8.52
C ALA A 38 -5.99 3.83 -8.67
N ALA A 39 -6.56 3.44 -9.82
CA ALA A 39 -8.01 3.49 -10.04
C ALA A 39 -8.76 2.57 -9.07
N ASP A 40 -8.27 1.34 -8.86
CA ASP A 40 -8.87 0.38 -7.91
C ASP A 40 -8.76 0.87 -6.46
N LEU A 41 -7.64 1.47 -6.08
CA LEU A 41 -7.47 2.05 -4.74
C LEU A 41 -8.41 3.24 -4.49
N LEU A 42 -8.68 4.05 -5.52
CA LEU A 42 -9.65 5.14 -5.42
C LEU A 42 -11.09 4.61 -5.35
N ARG A 43 -11.41 3.55 -6.10
CA ARG A 43 -12.71 2.88 -5.99
C ARG A 43 -12.90 2.23 -4.62
N LEU A 44 -11.86 1.58 -4.07
CA LEU A 44 -11.88 1.05 -2.71
C LEU A 44 -12.16 2.14 -1.69
N ALA A 45 -11.56 3.32 -1.84
CA ALA A 45 -11.82 4.46 -0.96
C ALA A 45 -13.30 4.88 -0.99
N ASP A 46 -13.90 4.92 -2.19
CA ASP A 46 -15.32 5.23 -2.35
C ASP A 46 -16.19 4.13 -1.69
N ASP A 47 -15.86 2.85 -1.88
CA ASP A 47 -16.57 1.69 -1.30
C ASP A 47 -16.57 1.69 0.24
N VAL A 48 -15.49 2.18 0.86
CA VAL A 48 -15.36 2.26 2.34
C VAL A 48 -15.69 3.64 2.91
N SER A 49 -16.27 4.54 2.09
CA SER A 49 -16.63 5.91 2.49
C SER A 49 -15.45 6.75 3.01
N LEU A 50 -14.24 6.49 2.51
CA LEU A 50 -13.06 7.32 2.75
C LEU A 50 -13.14 8.56 1.85
N ARG A 51 -12.83 9.75 2.40
CA ARG A 51 -12.82 10.98 1.59
C ARG A 51 -11.78 10.85 0.47
N ARG A 52 -12.20 11.12 -0.77
CA ARG A 52 -11.32 11.06 -1.94
C ARG A 52 -10.04 11.87 -1.79
N ALA A 53 -10.10 13.04 -1.16
CA ALA A 53 -8.93 13.88 -0.90
C ALA A 53 -7.91 13.18 0.02
N ASP A 54 -8.36 12.45 1.03
CA ASP A 54 -7.47 11.69 1.93
C ASP A 54 -6.84 10.52 1.19
N ALA A 55 -7.62 9.80 0.38
CA ALA A 55 -7.11 8.69 -0.43
C ALA A 55 -6.01 9.15 -1.39
N VAL A 56 -6.24 10.25 -2.11
CA VAL A 56 -5.24 10.85 -3.01
C VAL A 56 -3.99 11.27 -2.23
N ALA A 57 -4.15 11.95 -1.09
CA ALA A 57 -3.01 12.39 -0.28
C ALA A 57 -2.15 11.21 0.22
N VAL A 58 -2.76 10.10 0.63
CA VAL A 58 -2.04 8.89 1.05
C VAL A 58 -1.30 8.26 -0.14
N LEU A 59 -1.97 8.13 -1.30
CA LEU A 59 -1.35 7.58 -2.51
C LEU A 59 -0.14 8.39 -2.97
N ASP A 60 -0.26 9.71 -2.97
CA ASP A 60 0.83 10.61 -3.37
C ASP A 60 1.99 10.54 -2.37
N ARG A 61 1.69 10.46 -1.07
CA ARG A 61 2.73 10.28 -0.04
C ARG A 61 3.51 8.98 -0.25
N VAL A 62 2.82 7.86 -0.52
CA VAL A 62 3.48 6.56 -0.75
C VAL A 62 4.33 6.59 -2.01
N LYS A 63 3.83 7.15 -3.11
CA LYS A 63 4.60 7.33 -4.37
C LYS A 63 5.85 8.18 -4.16
N SER A 64 5.72 9.28 -3.43
CA SER A 64 6.85 10.16 -3.10
C SER A 64 7.94 9.43 -2.31
N VAL A 65 7.57 8.68 -1.26
CA VAL A 65 8.53 7.88 -0.47
C VAL A 65 9.18 6.79 -1.32
N ARG A 66 8.40 6.09 -2.17
CA ARG A 66 8.94 5.11 -3.13
C ARG A 66 10.01 5.74 -4.03
N ASP A 67 9.73 6.91 -4.59
CA ASP A 67 10.63 7.57 -5.54
C ASP A 67 11.89 8.09 -4.86
N GLU A 68 11.78 8.58 -3.62
CA GLU A 68 12.91 8.93 -2.76
C GLU A 68 13.84 7.71 -2.53
N TRP A 69 13.27 6.57 -2.13
CA TRP A 69 14.01 5.33 -1.92
C TRP A 69 14.66 4.81 -3.20
N ARG A 70 13.93 4.80 -4.31
CA ARG A 70 14.49 4.46 -5.64
C ARG A 70 15.69 5.37 -5.97
N GLY A 71 15.60 6.67 -5.67
CA GLY A 71 16.70 7.61 -5.83
C GLY A 71 17.92 7.29 -4.96
N ARG A 72 17.71 6.91 -3.69
CA ARG A 72 18.80 6.51 -2.77
C ARG A 72 19.48 5.22 -3.23
N LEU A 73 18.70 4.21 -3.63
CA LEU A 73 19.21 2.92 -4.09
C LEU A 73 20.08 3.08 -5.35
N ARG A 74 19.64 3.91 -6.30
CA ARG A 74 20.45 4.24 -7.49
C ARG A 74 21.80 4.87 -7.12
N LYS A 75 21.83 5.79 -6.15
CA LYS A 75 23.09 6.42 -5.68
C LYS A 75 24.04 5.42 -5.04
N LEU A 76 23.51 4.36 -4.44
CA LEU A 76 24.29 3.27 -3.85
C LEU A 76 24.68 2.18 -4.87
N GLY A 77 24.30 2.32 -6.15
CA GLY A 77 24.57 1.33 -7.20
C GLY A 77 23.69 0.09 -7.12
N VAL A 78 22.59 0.12 -6.36
CA VAL A 78 21.64 -0.99 -6.26
C VAL A 78 20.68 -0.96 -7.44
N GLY A 79 20.68 -2.02 -8.26
CA GLY A 79 19.73 -2.21 -9.36
C GLY A 79 18.30 -2.38 -8.82
N LEU A 80 17.34 -1.71 -9.44
CA LEU A 80 15.93 -1.91 -9.14
C LEU A 80 15.39 -3.04 -10.02
N PRO A 81 14.48 -3.90 -9.51
CA PRO A 81 13.78 -4.85 -10.36
C PRO A 81 12.97 -4.11 -11.43
N PRO A 82 12.75 -4.72 -12.60
CA PRO A 82 11.88 -4.17 -13.64
C PRO A 82 10.46 -3.95 -13.12
N ASP A 83 9.79 -2.92 -13.65
CA ASP A 83 8.39 -2.59 -13.35
C ASP A 83 7.41 -3.63 -13.93
#